data_AF-V4AQL6-F1
#
_entry.id   AF-V4AQL6-F1
#
_cell.length_a   1.000
_cell.length_b   1.000
_cell.length_c   1.000
_cell.angle_alpha   90.00
_cell.angle_beta   90.00
_cell.angle_gamma   90.00
#
_symmetry.space_group_name_H-M   'P 1'
#
loop_
_entity.id
_entity.type
_entity.pdbx_description
1 polymer ?
#
loop_
_entity_poly.entity_id
_entity_poly.type
_entity_poly.pdbx_seq_one_letter_code
_entity_poly.pdbx_strand_id
1 'polypeptide(L)'
;MSSNGQSEQSLYGGAMTVILPPQAIDVSQIRDVPDNQEVFTHNVTDQSIIFDILEYIEEPDHQAIQSHFQEVAEYNKASDNDVTKIISIEEISKDELLLTECTKAYYVLGQQKVAKFNETAKNLMNLHLGLFRLPQFSTDILITSNDPVIISPESSSHNAIPTSADRWTVMDIKRVITSLKLLDTGLFE
;
A
#
# COMPACT_ATOMS: atom_id res chain seq x y z
N MET A 1 26.34 -10.56 14.26
CA MET A 1 26.24 -9.55 13.19
C MET A 1 24.83 -9.63 12.66
N SER A 2 23.92 -8.84 13.21
CA SER A 2 22.51 -8.88 12.84
C SER A 2 22.36 -8.17 11.50
N SER A 3 22.04 -8.92 10.45
CA SER A 3 21.68 -8.35 9.16
C SER A 3 20.49 -7.41 9.36
N ASN A 4 20.61 -6.14 8.96
CA ASN A 4 19.45 -5.24 8.84
C ASN A 4 18.40 -5.96 7.98
N GLY A 5 17.32 -6.42 8.62
CA GLY A 5 16.41 -7.47 8.15
C GLY A 5 15.47 -7.08 7.00
N GLN A 6 15.94 -6.32 6.03
CA GLN A 6 15.21 -6.03 4.80
C GLN A 6 15.65 -7.00 3.70
N SER A 7 14.70 -7.58 2.99
CA SER A 7 14.95 -8.53 1.91
C SER A 7 14.36 -8.02 0.60
N GLU A 8 15.11 -8.26 -0.48
CA GLU A 8 14.57 -8.15 -1.84
C GLU A 8 13.55 -9.27 -2.05
N GLN A 9 12.36 -8.91 -2.50
CA GLN A 9 11.23 -9.79 -2.72
C GLN A 9 10.86 -9.75 -4.21
N SER A 10 10.71 -10.92 -4.81
CA SER A 10 10.13 -11.07 -6.15
C SER A 10 8.61 -10.97 -6.08
N LEU A 11 8.03 -10.26 -7.04
CA LEU A 11 6.57 -10.11 -7.24
C LEU A 11 6.20 -10.62 -8.63
N TYR A 12 4.96 -11.10 -8.80
CA TYR A 12 4.39 -11.49 -10.08
C TYR A 12 5.28 -12.50 -10.83
N GLY A 13 5.61 -13.61 -10.17
CA GLY A 13 6.48 -14.64 -10.74
C GLY A 13 7.92 -14.20 -11.04
N GLY A 14 8.37 -13.07 -10.47
CA GLY A 14 9.70 -12.52 -10.67
C GLY A 14 9.80 -11.44 -11.75
N ALA A 15 8.68 -11.03 -12.34
CA ALA A 15 8.67 -9.92 -13.29
C ALA A 15 8.96 -8.56 -12.63
N MET A 16 8.73 -8.44 -11.32
CA MET A 16 9.12 -7.27 -10.54
C MET A 16 9.88 -7.66 -9.27
N THR A 17 10.60 -6.69 -8.71
CA THR A 17 11.27 -6.80 -7.40
C THR A 17 11.03 -5.57 -6.54
N VAL A 18 11.06 -5.75 -5.23
CA VAL A 18 10.92 -4.68 -4.24
C VAL A 18 11.71 -4.99 -2.98
N ILE A 19 12.11 -3.97 -2.21
CA ILE A 19 12.66 -4.16 -0.87
C ILE A 19 11.53 -4.04 0.15
N LEU A 20 11.17 -5.16 0.79
CA LEU A 20 10.18 -5.16 1.86
C LEU A 20 10.82 -4.85 3.23
N PRO A 21 10.07 -4.19 4.13
CA PRO A 21 10.48 -4.05 5.51
C PRO A 21 10.55 -5.41 6.21
N PRO A 22 11.32 -5.51 7.31
CA PRO A 22 11.35 -6.74 8.11
C PRO A 22 9.94 -7.14 8.54
N GLN A 23 9.76 -8.43 8.81
CA GLN A 23 8.51 -8.98 9.37
C GLN A 23 7.30 -8.96 8.42
N ALA A 24 7.51 -8.69 7.13
CA ALA A 24 6.53 -8.89 6.08
C ALA A 24 6.30 -10.39 5.83
N ILE A 25 5.04 -10.81 5.88
CA ILE A 25 4.60 -12.17 5.59
C ILE A 25 3.75 -12.12 4.33
N ASP A 26 4.11 -12.95 3.35
CA ASP A 26 3.34 -13.19 2.13
C ASP A 26 2.03 -13.93 2.45
N VAL A 27 0.91 -13.30 2.10
CA VAL A 27 -0.44 -13.79 2.38
C VAL A 27 -0.88 -14.89 1.41
N SER A 28 -0.27 -15.00 0.22
CA SER A 28 -0.58 -16.04 -0.77
C SER A 28 -0.36 -17.46 -0.23
N GLN A 29 0.51 -17.60 0.77
CA GLN A 29 0.78 -18.87 1.46
C GLN A 29 -0.40 -19.38 2.30
N ILE A 30 -1.39 -18.52 2.57
CA ILE A 30 -2.47 -18.79 3.52
C ILE A 30 -3.85 -18.70 2.84
N ARG A 31 -3.99 -17.86 1.81
CA ARG A 31 -5.22 -17.71 1.03
C ARG A 31 -4.90 -17.32 -0.40
N ASP A 32 -5.84 -17.59 -1.30
CA ASP A 32 -5.75 -17.11 -2.67
C ASP A 32 -5.79 -15.58 -2.71
N VAL A 33 -4.90 -15.02 -3.52
CA VAL A 33 -4.79 -13.59 -3.84
C VAL A 33 -5.00 -13.48 -5.35
N PRO A 34 -5.73 -12.47 -5.87
CA PRO A 34 -5.86 -12.26 -7.30
C PRO A 34 -4.50 -12.17 -8.00
N ASP A 35 -4.40 -12.67 -9.23
CA ASP A 35 -3.12 -12.75 -9.96
C ASP A 35 -2.47 -11.37 -10.20
N ASN A 36 -3.29 -10.31 -10.26
CA ASN A 36 -2.82 -8.94 -10.41
C ASN A 36 -2.48 -8.26 -9.07
N GLN A 37 -2.54 -9.00 -7.95
CA GLN A 37 -2.23 -8.52 -6.61
C GLN A 37 -1.15 -9.34 -5.90
N GLU A 38 -0.33 -8.67 -5.11
CA GLU A 38 0.59 -9.28 -4.15
C GLU A 38 0.35 -8.65 -2.77
N VAL A 39 0.11 -9.48 -1.75
CA VAL A 39 -0.33 -9.00 -0.44
C VAL A 39 0.61 -9.47 0.66
N PHE A 40 1.13 -8.51 1.43
CA PHE A 40 1.99 -8.74 2.57
C PHE A 40 1.39 -8.14 3.83
N THR A 41 1.46 -8.87 4.95
CA THR A 41 1.02 -8.39 6.27
C THR A 41 2.18 -8.40 7.25
N HIS A 42 2.17 -7.49 8.21
CA HIS A 42 3.11 -7.53 9.31
C HIS A 42 2.78 -8.72 10.21
N ASN A 43 3.80 -9.45 10.68
CA ASN A 43 3.64 -10.62 11.55
C ASN A 43 3.05 -10.38 12.95
N VAL A 44 2.91 -9.12 13.39
CA VAL A 44 2.62 -8.72 14.78
C VAL A 44 1.62 -7.58 14.82
N THR A 45 1.68 -6.65 13.87
CA THR A 45 0.75 -5.51 13.80
C THR A 45 -0.28 -5.73 12.69
N ASP A 46 -1.35 -4.93 12.71
CA ASP A 46 -2.38 -4.94 11.66
C ASP A 46 -1.95 -4.16 10.40
N GLN A 47 -0.64 -3.92 10.18
CA GLN A 47 -0.14 -3.27 8.98
C GLN A 47 -0.11 -4.23 7.79
N SER A 48 -0.41 -3.71 6.61
CA SER A 48 -0.34 -4.49 5.36
C SER A 48 0.19 -3.64 4.22
N ILE A 49 0.89 -4.27 3.28
CA ILE A 49 1.31 -3.68 2.00
C ILE A 49 0.69 -4.53 0.89
N ILE A 50 0.03 -3.87 -0.05
CA ILE A 50 -0.61 -4.48 -1.22
C ILE A 50 0.02 -3.85 -2.45
N PHE A 51 0.46 -4.68 -3.39
CA PHE A 51 0.82 -4.26 -4.74
C PHE A 51 -0.33 -4.68 -5.65
N ASP A 52 -0.78 -3.79 -6.52
CA ASP A 52 -1.90 -4.03 -7.43
C ASP A 52 -1.56 -3.48 -8.82
N ILE A 53 -1.78 -4.30 -9.85
CA ILE A 53 -1.68 -3.90 -11.27
C ILE A 53 -3.10 -3.59 -11.74
N LEU A 54 -3.32 -2.31 -12.09
CA LEU A 54 -4.62 -1.76 -12.44
C LEU A 54 -4.62 -1.24 -13.88
N GLU A 55 -5.80 -1.12 -14.46
CA GLU A 55 -5.98 -0.42 -15.72
C GLU A 55 -5.60 1.06 -15.57
N TYR A 56 -4.97 1.62 -16.60
CA TYR A 56 -4.65 3.05 -16.63
C TYR A 56 -5.91 3.90 -16.68
N ILE A 57 -6.06 4.81 -15.73
CA ILE A 57 -7.14 5.80 -15.76
C ILE A 57 -6.77 6.90 -16.75
N GLU A 58 -7.49 7.03 -17.88
CA GLU A 58 -7.27 8.07 -18.90
C GLU A 58 -7.70 9.49 -18.47
N GLU A 59 -7.34 9.89 -17.25
CA GLU A 59 -7.62 11.20 -16.66
C GLU A 59 -6.32 11.89 -16.20
N PRO A 60 -6.34 13.22 -16.00
CA PRO A 60 -5.23 13.94 -15.42
C PRO A 60 -4.78 13.35 -14.07
N ASP A 61 -3.49 13.43 -13.75
CA ASP A 61 -2.88 12.77 -12.59
C ASP A 61 -3.63 13.00 -11.27
N HIS A 62 -4.09 14.22 -11.02
CA HIS A 62 -4.84 14.54 -9.81
C HIS A 62 -6.20 13.83 -9.71
N GLN A 63 -6.87 13.58 -10.84
CA GLN A 63 -8.13 12.85 -10.88
C GLN A 63 -7.88 11.35 -10.73
N ALA A 64 -6.89 10.79 -11.43
CA ALA A 64 -6.49 9.39 -11.27
C ALA A 64 -6.12 9.07 -9.80
N ILE A 65 -5.35 9.95 -9.15
CA ILE A 65 -5.02 9.83 -7.72
C ILE A 65 -6.29 9.80 -6.85
N GLN A 66 -7.25 10.68 -7.12
CA GLN A 66 -8.50 10.74 -6.35
C GLN A 66 -9.34 9.48 -6.54
N SER A 67 -9.48 8.99 -7.77
CA SER A 67 -10.22 7.77 -8.08
C SER A 67 -9.61 6.55 -7.38
N HIS A 68 -8.30 6.31 -7.57
CA HIS A 68 -7.60 5.20 -6.91
C HIS A 68 -7.69 5.29 -5.39
N PHE A 69 -7.53 6.48 -4.81
CA PHE A 69 -7.67 6.66 -3.36
C PHE A 69 -9.08 6.37 -2.86
N GLN A 70 -10.11 6.77 -3.60
CA GLN A 70 -11.50 6.53 -3.25
C GLN A 70 -11.83 5.03 -3.30
N GLU A 71 -11.38 4.32 -4.34
CA GLU A 71 -11.58 2.86 -4.47
C GLU A 71 -10.93 2.09 -3.32
N VAL A 72 -9.70 2.46 -2.93
CA VAL A 72 -9.02 1.89 -1.75
C VAL A 72 -9.84 2.14 -0.47
N ALA A 73 -10.38 3.34 -0.30
CA ALA A 73 -11.17 3.68 0.87
C ALA A 73 -12.51 2.90 0.91
N GLU A 74 -13.16 2.73 -0.23
CA GLU A 74 -14.40 1.94 -0.36
C GLU A 74 -14.16 0.46 -0.08
N TYR A 75 -13.04 -0.11 -0.55
CA TYR A 75 -12.65 -1.49 -0.24
C TYR A 75 -12.47 -1.72 1.27
N ASN A 76 -11.93 -0.72 1.97
CA ASN A 76 -11.81 -0.72 3.44
C ASN A 76 -13.15 -0.51 4.17
N LYS A 77 -14.28 -0.50 3.44
CA LYS A 77 -15.64 -0.33 3.93
C LYS A 77 -15.85 0.99 4.68
N ALA A 78 -15.31 2.10 4.15
CA ALA A 78 -15.85 3.40 4.54
C ALA A 78 -17.37 3.40 4.26
N SER A 79 -18.16 3.59 5.30
CA SER A 79 -19.58 3.93 5.20
C SER A 79 -19.75 5.40 4.82
N ASP A 80 -20.95 5.80 4.38
CA ASP A 80 -21.26 7.19 3.99
C ASP A 80 -21.00 8.24 5.11
N ASN A 81 -20.86 7.80 6.37
CA ASN A 81 -20.57 8.65 7.52
C ASN A 81 -19.09 8.64 7.95
N ASP A 82 -18.24 7.88 7.25
CA ASP A 82 -16.81 7.79 7.53
C ASP A 82 -16.05 8.96 6.91
N VAL A 83 -15.05 9.44 7.65
CA VAL A 83 -14.21 10.55 7.18
C VAL A 83 -13.04 9.96 6.43
N THR A 84 -13.05 10.12 5.12
CA THR A 84 -11.95 9.77 4.21
C THR A 84 -11.40 11.06 3.62
N LYS A 85 -10.09 11.29 3.73
CA LYS A 85 -9.45 12.48 3.14
C LYS A 85 -8.01 12.21 2.75
N ILE A 86 -7.59 12.86 1.67
CA ILE A 86 -6.18 12.99 1.33
C ILE A 86 -5.57 14.08 2.21
N ILE A 87 -4.44 13.78 2.84
CA ILE A 87 -3.66 14.68 3.69
C ILE A 87 -2.56 15.37 2.87
N SER A 88 -1.83 14.60 2.07
CA SER A 88 -0.79 15.13 1.18
C SER A 88 -0.64 14.30 -0.08
N ILE A 89 -0.19 14.97 -1.15
CA ILE A 89 0.20 14.38 -2.43
C ILE A 89 1.59 14.93 -2.74
N GLU A 90 2.52 14.04 -3.02
CA GLU A 90 3.91 14.35 -3.36
C GLU A 90 4.26 13.64 -4.67
N GLU A 91 4.65 14.37 -5.71
CA GLU A 91 5.27 13.73 -6.89
C GLU A 91 6.67 13.26 -6.50
N ILE A 92 6.98 11.99 -6.78
CA ILE A 92 8.27 11.40 -6.49
C ILE A 92 9.22 11.68 -7.65
N SER A 93 10.44 12.13 -7.35
CA SER A 93 11.42 12.41 -8.41
C SER A 93 11.84 11.13 -9.11
N LYS A 94 12.03 11.18 -10.43
CA LYS A 94 12.52 10.02 -11.20
C LYS A 94 13.87 9.51 -10.71
N ASP A 95 14.72 10.38 -10.18
CA ASP A 95 16.04 10.00 -9.64
C ASP A 95 15.94 9.18 -8.35
N GLU A 96 14.79 9.17 -7.68
CA GLU A 96 14.53 8.39 -6.48
C GLU A 96 13.96 7.01 -6.79
N LEU A 97 13.46 6.78 -8.01
CA LEU A 97 12.71 5.57 -8.39
C LEU A 97 13.60 4.53 -9.08
N LEU A 98 13.42 3.26 -8.72
CA LEU A 98 14.00 2.15 -9.48
C LEU A 98 13.10 1.67 -10.63
N LEU A 99 11.79 1.95 -10.59
CA LEU A 99 10.84 1.71 -11.69
C LEU A 99 10.95 2.83 -12.72
N THR A 100 11.97 2.77 -13.58
CA THR A 100 12.29 3.85 -14.53
C THR A 100 11.29 3.98 -15.68
N GLU A 101 10.48 2.96 -15.92
CA GLU A 101 9.49 2.87 -16.98
C GLU A 101 8.27 3.75 -16.70
N CYS A 102 8.00 4.12 -15.45
CA CYS A 102 6.87 5.01 -15.15
C CYS A 102 7.09 6.42 -15.72
N THR A 103 6.01 7.03 -16.21
CA THR A 103 6.05 8.41 -16.68
C THR A 103 6.02 9.38 -15.49
N LYS A 104 5.20 9.06 -14.49
CA LYS A 104 4.99 9.80 -13.24
C LYS A 104 4.80 8.82 -12.09
N ALA A 105 5.22 9.21 -10.90
CA ALA A 105 4.88 8.50 -9.68
C ALA A 105 4.53 9.47 -8.55
N TYR A 106 3.62 9.05 -7.67
CA TYR A 106 3.10 9.86 -6.58
C TYR A 106 3.08 9.08 -5.28
N TYR A 107 3.52 9.74 -4.20
CA TYR A 107 3.23 9.32 -2.85
C TYR A 107 2.02 10.10 -2.32
N VAL A 108 1.03 9.39 -1.82
CA VAL A 108 -0.20 9.99 -1.28
C VAL A 108 -0.39 9.50 0.15
N LEU A 109 -0.50 10.43 1.08
CA LEU A 109 -0.93 10.13 2.45
C LEU A 109 -2.40 10.49 2.57
N GLY A 110 -3.23 9.49 2.82
CA GLY A 110 -4.62 9.63 3.19
C GLY A 110 -4.88 9.21 4.62
N GLN A 111 -6.05 9.60 5.12
CA GLN A 111 -6.54 9.18 6.41
C GLN A 111 -7.99 8.78 6.29
N GLN A 112 -8.30 7.61 6.86
CA GLN A 112 -9.63 7.06 6.89
C GLN A 112 -10.03 6.79 8.33
N LYS A 113 -11.25 7.18 8.68
CA LYS A 113 -11.85 6.92 9.99
C LYS A 113 -12.99 5.93 9.79
N VAL A 114 -12.76 4.66 10.10
CA VAL A 114 -13.72 3.57 9.88
C VAL A 114 -14.38 3.17 11.20
N ALA A 115 -15.71 3.13 11.25
CA ALA A 115 -16.43 2.44 12.31
C ALA A 115 -16.66 0.97 11.90
N LYS A 116 -16.00 0.01 12.56
CA LYS A 116 -16.34 -1.42 12.36
C LYS A 116 -17.57 -1.75 13.24
N PHE A 117 -18.57 -2.37 12.64
CA PHE A 117 -19.70 -3.07 13.30
C PHE A 117 -20.31 -2.39 14.54
N ASN A 118 -21.23 -1.45 14.35
CA ASN A 118 -22.14 -0.94 15.42
C ASN A 118 -21.46 -0.38 16.69
N GLU A 119 -20.15 -0.14 16.66
CA GLU A 119 -19.39 0.43 17.77
C GLU A 119 -19.30 1.96 17.65
N THR A 120 -19.37 2.64 18.79
CA THR A 120 -19.06 4.09 18.92
C THR A 120 -17.60 4.43 18.62
N ALA A 121 -16.78 3.42 18.40
CA ALA A 121 -15.35 3.54 18.44
C ALA A 121 -14.75 3.51 17.04
N LYS A 122 -14.11 4.63 16.70
CA LYS A 122 -13.68 4.92 15.34
C LYS A 122 -12.21 4.56 15.20
N ASN A 123 -11.92 3.51 14.43
CA ASN A 123 -10.55 3.17 14.11
C ASN A 123 -10.01 4.21 13.13
N LEU A 124 -8.90 4.84 13.49
CA LEU A 124 -8.21 5.79 12.62
C LEU A 124 -7.09 5.03 11.91
N MET A 125 -7.06 5.11 10.58
CA MET A 125 -6.06 4.44 9.77
C MET A 125 -5.44 5.47 8.83
N ASN A 126 -4.11 5.42 8.73
CA ASN A 126 -3.40 6.09 7.65
C ASN A 126 -3.34 5.15 6.45
N LEU A 127 -3.57 5.73 5.28
CA LEU A 127 -3.45 5.06 3.99
C LEU A 127 -2.27 5.69 3.27
N HIS A 128 -1.24 4.91 3.02
CA HIS A 128 -0.08 5.36 2.26
C HIS A 128 -0.14 4.73 0.88
N LEU A 129 -0.24 5.53 -0.16
CA LEU A 129 -0.32 5.05 -1.53
C LEU A 129 0.94 5.46 -2.31
N GLY A 130 1.46 4.55 -3.11
CA GLY A 130 2.41 4.80 -4.18
C GLY A 130 1.75 4.51 -5.52
N LEU A 131 1.44 5.54 -6.31
CA LEU A 131 0.85 5.39 -7.64
C LEU A 131 1.91 5.59 -8.70
N PHE A 132 2.08 4.63 -9.60
CA PHE A 132 2.96 4.71 -10.77
C PHE A 132 2.12 4.71 -12.04
N ARG A 133 2.28 5.74 -12.88
CA ARG A 133 1.59 5.87 -14.16
C ARG A 133 2.43 5.24 -15.27
N LEU A 134 1.91 4.24 -15.98
CA LEU A 134 2.59 3.58 -17.12
C LEU A 134 1.68 3.56 -18.36
N PRO A 135 1.38 4.71 -18.98
CA PRO A 135 0.48 4.79 -20.13
C PRO A 135 0.95 3.97 -21.34
N GLN A 136 2.25 3.73 -21.49
CA GLN A 136 2.78 2.88 -22.56
C GLN A 136 2.37 1.41 -22.44
N PHE A 137 1.93 0.99 -21.26
CA PHE A 137 1.41 -0.35 -20.97
C PHE A 137 -0.09 -0.31 -20.62
N SER A 138 -0.77 0.83 -20.83
CA SER A 138 -2.15 1.05 -20.39
C SER A 138 -2.40 0.61 -18.94
N THR A 139 -1.39 0.81 -18.09
CA THR A 139 -1.38 0.31 -16.70
C THR A 139 -1.10 1.44 -15.71
N ASP A 140 -1.77 1.37 -14.55
CA ASP A 140 -1.33 2.01 -13.31
C ASP A 140 -0.89 0.93 -12.32
N ILE A 141 0.23 1.13 -11.62
CA ILE A 141 0.62 0.27 -10.50
C ILE A 141 0.34 1.01 -9.21
N LEU A 142 -0.41 0.39 -8.31
CA LEU A 142 -0.78 0.95 -7.02
C LEU A 142 -0.18 0.13 -5.89
N ILE A 143 0.64 0.77 -5.07
CA ILE A 143 1.10 0.22 -3.78
C ILE A 143 0.24 0.85 -2.69
N THR A 144 -0.46 0.05 -1.91
CA THR A 144 -1.24 0.51 -0.76
C THR A 144 -0.66 -0.04 0.53
N SER A 145 -0.32 0.83 1.48
CA SER A 145 0.03 0.44 2.84
C SER A 145 -1.03 0.93 3.83
N ASN A 146 -1.71 -0.02 4.46
CA ASN A 146 -2.68 0.23 5.53
C ASN A 146 -1.94 0.31 6.88
N ASP A 147 -2.08 1.43 7.58
CA ASP A 147 -1.44 1.65 8.89
C ASP A 147 -2.48 2.06 9.95
N PRO A 148 -3.02 1.10 10.73
CA PRO A 148 -3.98 1.41 11.80
C PRO A 148 -3.31 2.20 12.94
N VAL A 149 -3.80 3.42 13.22
CA VAL A 149 -3.25 4.39 14.19
C VAL A 149 -3.96 4.31 15.54
N ILE A 150 -5.30 4.20 15.54
CA ILE A 150 -6.10 4.01 16.75
C ILE A 150 -6.93 2.76 16.55
N ILE A 151 -6.75 1.77 17.42
CA ILE A 151 -7.62 0.61 17.54
C ILE A 151 -8.44 0.82 18.81
N SER A 152 -9.76 0.87 18.70
CA SER A 152 -10.63 1.02 19.87
C SER A 152 -10.38 -0.10 20.90
N PRO A 153 -10.50 0.20 22.22
CA PRO A 153 -10.64 -0.81 23.25
C PRO A 153 -11.74 -1.85 23.03
N GLU A 154 -12.79 -1.49 22.30
CA GLU A 154 -13.93 -2.37 22.03
C GLU A 154 -13.78 -3.21 20.74
N SER A 155 -12.77 -2.92 19.91
CA SER A 155 -12.55 -3.62 18.64
C SER A 155 -12.14 -5.08 18.86
N SER A 156 -12.55 -5.99 17.98
CA SER A 156 -12.11 -7.40 18.01
C SER A 156 -10.58 -7.59 17.86
N SER A 157 -9.85 -6.53 17.47
CA SER A 157 -8.38 -6.45 17.47
C SER A 157 -7.78 -5.99 18.82
N HIS A 158 -8.56 -5.91 19.91
CA HIS A 158 -8.15 -5.29 21.19
C HIS A 158 -7.01 -6.00 21.94
N ASN A 159 -6.52 -7.16 21.49
CA ASN A 159 -5.35 -7.78 22.12
C ASN A 159 -4.07 -7.00 21.81
N ALA A 160 -3.86 -5.94 22.60
CA ALA A 160 -2.63 -5.25 22.95
C ALA A 160 -1.48 -5.47 21.96
N ILE A 161 -1.42 -4.63 20.92
CA ILE A 161 -0.15 -4.37 20.26
C ILE A 161 0.72 -3.69 21.32
N PRO A 162 1.86 -4.28 21.74
CA PRO A 162 2.73 -3.57 22.66
C PRO A 162 3.18 -2.28 21.98
N THR A 163 3.16 -1.17 22.72
CA THR A 163 3.67 0.15 22.30
C THR A 163 5.17 0.11 21.91
N SER A 164 5.79 -1.07 21.96
CA SER A 164 7.18 -1.40 21.64
C SER A 164 7.35 -2.34 20.43
N ALA A 165 6.30 -2.67 19.67
CA ALA A 165 6.48 -3.39 18.40
C ALA A 165 7.08 -2.42 17.36
N ASP A 166 8.18 -2.81 16.72
CA ASP A 166 8.83 -2.06 15.63
C ASP A 166 7.93 -2.08 14.38
N ARG A 167 6.92 -1.21 14.37
CA ARG A 167 6.01 -0.99 13.24
C ARG A 167 6.78 -0.51 12.01
N TRP A 168 6.25 -0.79 10.82
CA TRP A 168 6.72 -0.14 9.60
C TRP A 168 6.46 1.35 9.68
N THR A 169 7.52 2.12 9.45
CA THR A 169 7.49 3.58 9.48
C THR A 169 7.14 4.14 8.10
N VAL A 170 6.86 5.44 8.04
CA VAL A 170 6.71 6.15 6.76
C VAL A 170 7.96 6.01 5.89
N MET A 171 9.15 5.93 6.50
CA MET A 171 10.40 5.77 5.76
C MET A 171 10.51 4.36 5.15
N ASP A 172 10.04 3.34 5.86
CA ASP A 172 9.96 1.98 5.32
C ASP A 172 9.00 1.91 4.14
N ILE A 173 7.82 2.52 4.26
CA ILE A 173 6.82 2.56 3.18
C ILE A 173 7.35 3.33 1.97
N LYS A 174 7.96 4.50 2.17
CA LYS A 174 8.58 5.26 1.07
C LYS A 174 9.67 4.44 0.39
N ARG A 175 10.45 3.66 1.14
CA ARG A 175 11.47 2.77 0.58
C ARG A 175 10.87 1.61 -0.22
N VAL A 176 9.77 1.02 0.23
CA VAL A 176 9.03 0.01 -0.56
C VAL A 176 8.64 0.61 -1.90
N ILE A 177 8.04 1.81 -1.89
CA ILE A 177 7.63 2.50 -3.12
C ILE A 177 8.83 2.77 -4.02
N THR A 178 9.88 3.42 -3.52
CA THR A 178 11.00 3.82 -4.37
C THR A 178 11.89 2.65 -4.84
N SER A 179 11.86 1.52 -4.15
CA SER A 179 12.63 0.32 -4.52
C SER A 179 11.91 -0.63 -5.47
N LEU A 180 10.63 -0.40 -5.79
CA LEU A 180 9.92 -1.18 -6.80
C LEU A 180 10.66 -1.08 -8.14
N LYS A 181 10.90 -2.23 -8.78
CA LYS A 181 11.66 -2.32 -10.02
C LYS A 181 11.02 -3.36 -10.94
N LEU A 182 10.83 -2.98 -12.21
CA LEU A 182 10.43 -3.89 -13.27
C LEU A 182 11.65 -4.63 -13.82
N LEU A 183 11.53 -5.94 -13.98
CA LEU A 183 12.56 -6.81 -14.54
C LEU A 183 12.14 -7.39 -15.89
N ASP A 184 10.84 -7.62 -16.08
CA ASP A 184 10.28 -8.18 -17.31
C ASP A 184 8.99 -7.42 -17.72
N THR A 185 9.02 -6.80 -18.90
CA THR A 185 7.87 -6.07 -19.46
C THR A 185 6.78 -7.01 -19.99
N GLY A 186 7.09 -8.30 -20.21
CA GLY A 186 6.11 -9.31 -20.58
C GLY A 186 5.00 -9.50 -19.55
N LEU A 187 5.15 -8.91 -18.36
CA LEU A 187 4.09 -8.77 -17.35
C LEU A 187 2.83 -8.06 -17.87
N PHE A 188 2.96 -7.17 -18.87
CA PHE A 188 1.86 -6.35 -19.39
C PHE A 188 1.33 -6.80 -20.76
N GLU A 189 1.78 -7.96 -21.26
CA GLU A 189 1.39 -8.50 -22.58
C GLU A 189 0.23 -9.52 -22.53
#